data_AF-B6AXI7-F1
#
_entry.id   AF-B6AXI7-F1
#
_cell.length_a   1.000
_cell.length_b   1.000
_cell.length_c   1.000
_cell.angle_alpha   90.00
_cell.angle_beta   90.00
_cell.angle_gamma   90.00
#
_symmetry.space_group_name_H-M   'P 1'
#
loop_
_entity.id
_entity.type
_entity.pdbx_description
1 polymer ?
#
loop_
_entity_poly.entity_id
_entity_poly.type
_entity_poly.pdbx_seq_one_letter_code
_entity_poly.pdbx_strand_id
1 'polypeptide(L)'
;METLRQFYRLGFVEYPLFALFAAQIILGVALILKRGKPKGSWAWVQVILSGYIALFLLQHLGAIVMARINYDFETTTYFAAGVVSGLPYGLCYFPYYLLGIVVAFTHITAAARFAIWPAPARVLHEALPLIGVVFGLSVVTALSYGVADELPKPYQEYLAKSFGD
;
A
#
# COMPACT_ATOMS: atom_id res chain seq x y z
N MET A 1 5.03 17.04 7.63
CA MET A 1 4.09 16.49 6.62
C MET A 1 3.26 17.55 5.94
N GLU A 2 2.79 18.59 6.64
CA GLU A 2 1.92 19.64 6.09
C GLU A 2 2.50 20.39 4.88
N THR A 3 3.80 20.67 4.86
CA THR A 3 4.46 21.34 3.72
C THR A 3 4.38 20.51 2.44
N LEU A 4 4.62 19.19 2.51
CA LEU A 4 4.50 18.30 1.34
C LEU A 4 3.05 18.24 0.84
N ARG A 5 2.07 18.29 1.75
CA ARG A 5 0.64 18.27 1.42
C ARG A 5 0.24 19.41 0.53
N GLN A 6 0.85 20.59 0.68
CA GLN A 6 0.57 21.75 -0.17
C GLN A 6 0.90 21.49 -1.65
N PHE A 7 1.80 20.54 -1.94
CA PHE A 7 2.18 20.19 -3.31
C PHE A 7 1.42 18.98 -3.84
N TYR A 8 1.43 17.86 -3.11
CA TYR A 8 0.84 16.62 -3.65
C TYR A 8 -0.70 16.60 -3.63
N ARG A 9 -1.34 17.50 -2.87
CA ARG A 9 -2.80 17.63 -2.82
C ARG A 9 -3.37 18.64 -3.81
N LEU A 10 -2.52 19.28 -4.62
CA LEU A 10 -3.01 20.08 -5.71
C LEU A 10 -3.78 19.16 -6.67
N GLY A 11 -4.99 19.54 -7.09
CA GLY A 11 -5.85 18.68 -7.90
C GLY A 11 -5.18 18.20 -9.18
N PHE A 12 -4.33 19.03 -9.80
CA PHE A 12 -3.55 18.67 -10.98
C PHE A 12 -2.40 17.67 -10.72
N VAL A 13 -2.08 17.37 -9.46
CA VAL A 13 -1.14 16.31 -9.06
C VAL A 13 -1.91 15.08 -8.59
N GLU A 14 -2.89 15.29 -7.70
CA GLU A 14 -3.63 14.21 -7.06
C GLU A 14 -4.51 13.43 -8.04
N TYR A 15 -5.30 14.10 -8.89
CA TYR A 15 -6.18 13.40 -9.83
C TYR A 15 -5.41 12.59 -10.88
N PRO A 16 -4.33 13.11 -11.50
CA PRO A 16 -3.52 12.29 -12.38
C PRO A 16 -2.85 11.11 -11.66
N LEU A 17 -2.44 11.28 -10.40
CA LEU A 17 -1.86 10.18 -9.63
C LEU A 17 -2.87 9.05 -9.40
N PHE A 18 -4.12 9.37 -9.04
CA PHE A 18 -5.19 8.37 -8.94
C PHE A 18 -5.48 7.71 -10.29
N ALA A 19 -5.50 8.47 -11.39
CA ALA A 19 -5.69 7.92 -12.73
C ALA A 19 -4.55 6.96 -13.12
N LEU A 20 -3.30 7.28 -12.76
CA LEU A 20 -2.15 6.41 -12.98
C LEU A 20 -2.26 5.11 -12.17
N PHE A 21 -2.68 5.17 -10.90
CA PHE A 21 -2.92 3.96 -10.12
C PHE A 21 -4.07 3.11 -10.70
N ALA A 22 -5.17 3.73 -11.14
CA ALA A 22 -6.25 3.02 -11.82
C ALA A 22 -5.75 2.34 -13.11
N ALA A 23 -4.98 3.06 -13.93
CA ALA A 23 -4.36 2.51 -15.13
C ALA A 23 -3.41 1.34 -14.80
N GLN A 24 -2.58 1.47 -13.76
CA GLN A 24 -1.67 0.42 -13.30
C GLN A 24 -2.43 -0.84 -12.87
N ILE A 25 -3.54 -0.70 -12.14
CA ILE A 25 -4.40 -1.83 -11.74
C ILE A 25 -4.99 -2.51 -12.97
N ILE A 26 -5.62 -1.74 -13.87
CA ILE A 26 -6.29 -2.27 -15.07
C ILE A 26 -5.30 -2.98 -15.98
N LEU A 27 -4.17 -2.32 -16.30
CA LEU A 27 -3.14 -2.89 -17.17
C LEU A 27 -2.48 -4.11 -16.52
N GLY A 28 -2.17 -4.05 -15.22
CA GLY A 28 -1.59 -5.16 -14.48
C GLY A 28 -2.47 -6.41 -14.53
N VAL A 29 -3.77 -6.25 -14.23
CA VAL A 29 -4.74 -7.35 -14.30
C VAL A 29 -4.87 -7.88 -15.72
N ALA A 30 -4.99 -7.00 -16.72
CA ALA A 30 -5.08 -7.41 -18.12
C ALA A 30 -3.84 -8.21 -18.58
N LEU A 31 -2.64 -7.83 -18.13
CA LEU A 31 -1.40 -8.57 -18.43
C LEU A 31 -1.37 -9.94 -17.75
N ILE A 32 -1.82 -10.05 -16.49
CA ILE A 32 -1.93 -11.34 -15.79
C ILE A 32 -2.85 -12.28 -16.57
N LEU A 33 -4.02 -11.79 -17.00
CA LEU A 33 -5.02 -12.59 -17.73
C LEU A 33 -4.53 -13.03 -19.12
N LYS A 34 -3.78 -12.17 -19.82
CA LYS A 34 -3.27 -12.47 -21.18
C LYS A 34 -2.01 -13.36 -21.19
N ARG A 35 -1.24 -13.40 -20.10
CA ARG A 35 0.10 -14.03 -20.04
C ARG A 35 0.10 -15.56 -20.22
N GLY A 36 -0.95 -16.26 -19.78
CA GLY A 36 -0.91 -17.71 -19.60
C GLY A 36 -0.05 -18.17 -18.41
N LYS A 37 0.26 -19.47 -18.32
CA LYS A 37 0.96 -20.06 -17.16
C LYS A 37 2.40 -19.51 -16.99
N PRO A 38 2.76 -18.95 -15.82
CA PRO A 38 4.12 -18.46 -15.56
C PRO A 38 5.18 -19.57 -15.66
N LYS A 39 6.35 -19.22 -16.20
CA LYS A 39 7.51 -20.12 -16.32
C LYS A 39 8.68 -19.58 -15.49
N GLY A 40 9.14 -20.35 -14.50
CA GLY A 40 10.21 -19.97 -13.58
C GLY A 40 9.71 -19.25 -12.33
N SER A 41 10.54 -19.23 -11.28
CA SER A 41 10.19 -18.70 -9.96
C SER A 41 9.85 -17.21 -10.00
N TRP A 42 10.70 -16.39 -10.62
CA TRP A 42 10.45 -14.94 -10.75
C TRP A 42 9.19 -14.60 -11.53
N ALA A 43 8.78 -15.46 -12.47
CA ALA A 43 7.54 -15.27 -13.21
C ALA A 43 6.32 -15.46 -12.31
N TRP A 44 6.35 -16.48 -11.44
CA TRP A 44 5.33 -16.70 -10.42
C TRP A 44 5.30 -15.60 -9.38
N VAL A 45 6.47 -15.19 -8.86
CA VAL A 45 6.58 -14.05 -7.93
C VAL A 45 5.92 -12.81 -8.55
N GLN A 46 6.26 -12.46 -9.79
CA GLN A 46 5.65 -11.31 -10.46
C GLN A 46 4.13 -11.45 -10.56
N VAL A 47 3.57 -12.58 -11.00
CA VAL A 47 2.10 -12.72 -11.14
C VAL A 47 1.39 -12.62 -9.79
N ILE A 48 1.82 -13.39 -8.81
CA ILE A 48 1.16 -13.46 -7.49
C ILE A 48 1.19 -12.08 -6.83
N LEU A 49 2.37 -11.44 -6.84
CA LEU A 49 2.54 -10.12 -6.24
C LEU A 49 1.83 -9.02 -7.03
N SER A 50 1.74 -9.12 -8.36
CA SER A 50 0.95 -8.19 -9.17
C SER A 50 -0.54 -8.29 -8.84
N GLY A 51 -1.05 -9.51 -8.63
CA GLY A 51 -2.44 -9.71 -8.20
C GLY A 51 -2.69 -9.12 -6.81
N TYR A 52 -1.79 -9.38 -5.88
CA TYR A 52 -1.88 -8.82 -4.53
C TYR A 52 -1.80 -7.29 -4.53
N ILE A 53 -0.82 -6.68 -5.21
CA ILE A 53 -0.66 -5.22 -5.21
C ILE A 53 -1.84 -4.52 -5.87
N ALA A 54 -2.46 -5.15 -6.89
CA ALA A 54 -3.69 -4.64 -7.49
C ALA A 54 -4.85 -4.62 -6.48
N LEU A 55 -5.05 -5.72 -5.73
CA LEU A 55 -6.05 -5.78 -4.66
C LEU A 55 -5.75 -4.77 -3.54
N PHE A 56 -4.48 -4.69 -3.12
CA PHE A 56 -4.03 -3.75 -2.11
C PHE A 56 -4.32 -2.31 -2.53
N LEU A 57 -3.94 -1.89 -3.73
CA LEU A 57 -4.20 -0.54 -4.23
C LEU A 57 -5.69 -0.25 -4.35
N LEU A 58 -6.49 -1.21 -4.82
CA LEU A 58 -7.94 -1.04 -4.92
C LEU A 58 -8.58 -0.78 -3.54
N GLN A 59 -8.22 -1.58 -2.54
CA GLN A 59 -8.75 -1.43 -1.17
C GLN A 59 -8.18 -0.19 -0.47
N HIS A 60 -6.87 0.04 -0.56
CA HIS A 60 -6.18 1.10 0.16
C HIS A 60 -6.54 2.49 -0.38
N LEU A 61 -6.50 2.67 -1.71
CA LEU A 61 -6.92 3.93 -2.33
C LEU A 61 -8.43 4.11 -2.23
N GLY A 62 -9.20 3.02 -2.34
CA GLY A 62 -10.64 3.04 -2.11
C GLY A 62 -11.00 3.55 -0.72
N ALA A 63 -10.33 3.06 0.33
CA ALA A 63 -10.52 3.54 1.69
C ALA A 63 -10.18 5.03 1.84
N ILE A 64 -9.11 5.51 1.20
CA ILE A 64 -8.74 6.93 1.21
C ILE A 64 -9.83 7.80 0.57
N VAL A 65 -10.30 7.41 -0.61
CA VAL A 65 -11.34 8.15 -1.34
C VAL A 65 -12.66 8.12 -0.55
N MET A 66 -13.07 6.95 -0.06
CA MET A 66 -14.29 6.80 0.72
C MET A 66 -14.25 7.54 2.04
N ALA A 67 -13.11 7.58 2.74
CA ALA A 67 -12.97 8.35 3.97
C ALA A 67 -13.20 9.83 3.71
N ARG A 68 -12.61 10.38 2.65
CA ARG A 68 -12.75 11.81 2.30
C ARG A 68 -14.17 12.16 1.86
N ILE A 69 -14.80 11.32 1.05
CA ILE A 69 -16.17 11.57 0.57
C ILE A 69 -17.18 11.52 1.72
N ASN A 70 -17.00 10.61 2.69
CA ASN A 70 -18.02 10.36 3.72
C ASN A 70 -17.79 11.09 5.05
N TYR A 71 -16.55 11.45 5.38
CA TYR A 71 -16.21 11.97 6.72
C TYR A 71 -15.55 13.36 6.71
N ASP A 72 -15.39 13.97 5.54
CA ASP A 72 -14.91 15.36 5.37
C ASP A 72 -13.62 15.70 6.14
N PHE A 73 -12.74 14.70 6.32
CA PHE A 73 -11.44 14.89 6.94
C PHE A 73 -10.28 14.42 6.06
N GLU A 74 -9.12 14.93 6.40
CA GLU A 74 -7.88 14.66 5.70
C GLU A 74 -7.30 13.26 6.01
N THR A 75 -7.01 12.47 4.98
CA THR A 75 -6.25 11.23 5.19
C THR A 75 -4.78 11.57 5.48
N THR A 76 -4.46 11.68 6.77
CA THR A 76 -3.13 11.96 7.30
C THR A 76 -2.50 10.71 7.90
N THR A 77 -1.33 10.84 8.52
CA THR A 77 -0.74 9.76 9.32
C THR A 77 -1.67 9.29 10.43
N TYR A 78 -2.52 10.16 11.00
CA TYR A 78 -3.51 9.77 12.00
C TYR A 78 -4.58 8.82 11.45
N PHE A 79 -4.98 8.97 10.18
CA PHE A 79 -5.91 8.04 9.53
C PHE A 79 -5.31 6.64 9.43
N ALA A 80 -4.05 6.54 9.02
CA ALA A 80 -3.35 5.27 8.93
C ALA A 80 -3.06 4.67 10.31
N ALA A 81 -2.64 5.50 11.28
CA ALA A 81 -2.42 5.10 12.67
C ALA A 81 -3.71 4.57 13.31
N GLY A 82 -4.86 5.19 13.02
CA GLY A 82 -6.13 4.83 13.63
C GLY A 82 -6.51 3.38 13.44
N VAL A 83 -6.41 2.85 12.23
CA VAL A 83 -6.78 1.46 11.95
C VAL A 83 -5.69 0.44 12.31
N VAL A 84 -4.47 0.87 12.62
CA VAL A 84 -3.36 -0.06 12.89
C VAL A 84 -2.91 -0.07 14.35
N SER A 85 -3.34 0.92 15.14
CA SER A 85 -3.04 1.03 16.57
C SER A 85 -4.07 0.36 17.48
N GLY A 86 -5.36 0.39 17.12
CA GLY A 86 -6.42 -0.15 17.96
C GLY A 86 -6.79 -1.61 17.68
N LEU A 87 -7.38 -2.26 18.68
CA LEU A 87 -7.92 -3.62 18.58
C LEU A 87 -9.45 -3.59 18.41
N PRO A 88 -10.06 -4.58 17.72
CA PRO A 88 -9.42 -5.76 17.12
C PRO A 88 -8.87 -5.51 15.70
N TYR A 89 -9.23 -4.40 15.07
CA TYR A 89 -8.94 -4.12 13.66
C TYR A 89 -7.43 -4.07 13.35
N GLY A 90 -6.58 -3.65 14.28
CA GLY A 90 -5.13 -3.65 14.15
C GLY A 90 -4.54 -5.04 13.86
N LEU A 91 -5.18 -6.13 14.32
CA LEU A 91 -4.79 -7.50 13.98
C LEU A 91 -4.93 -7.80 12.49
N CYS A 92 -5.86 -7.13 11.80
CA CYS A 92 -6.05 -7.25 10.36
C CYS A 92 -5.21 -6.22 9.60
N TYR A 93 -5.19 -4.95 10.04
CA TYR A 93 -4.54 -3.87 9.30
C TYR A 93 -3.02 -3.85 9.44
N PHE A 94 -2.46 -4.33 10.56
CA PHE A 94 -1.01 -4.44 10.74
C PHE A 94 -0.38 -5.36 9.68
N PRO A 95 -0.78 -6.65 9.56
CA PRO A 95 -0.23 -7.52 8.53
C PRO A 95 -0.59 -7.04 7.11
N TYR A 96 -1.76 -6.42 6.93
CA TYR A 96 -2.17 -5.88 5.63
C TYR A 96 -1.25 -4.73 5.15
N TYR A 97 -0.94 -3.75 6.00
CA TYR A 97 -0.03 -2.65 5.64
C TYR A 97 1.41 -3.15 5.46
N LEU A 98 1.86 -4.05 6.34
CA LEU A 98 3.20 -4.65 6.22
C LEU A 98 3.35 -5.38 4.89
N LEU A 99 2.40 -6.25 4.55
CA LEU A 99 2.40 -6.97 3.27
C LEU A 99 2.31 -6.00 2.08
N GLY A 100 1.52 -4.94 2.16
CA GLY A 100 1.47 -3.89 1.13
C GLY A 100 2.86 -3.35 0.78
N ILE A 101 3.65 -2.99 1.79
CA ILE A 101 5.01 -2.46 1.61
C ILE A 101 5.96 -3.56 1.09
N VAL A 102 5.98 -4.73 1.74
CA VAL A 102 6.87 -5.84 1.34
C VAL A 102 6.61 -6.26 -0.11
N VAL A 103 5.33 -6.37 -0.49
CA VAL A 103 4.94 -6.76 -1.84
C VAL A 103 5.30 -5.68 -2.85
N ALA A 104 5.16 -4.39 -2.52
CA ALA A 104 5.59 -3.32 -3.42
C ALA A 104 7.10 -3.40 -3.73
N PHE A 105 7.95 -3.54 -2.70
CA PHE A 105 9.40 -3.68 -2.88
C PHE A 105 9.75 -4.94 -3.69
N THR A 106 9.10 -6.07 -3.38
CA THR A 106 9.36 -7.34 -4.07
C THR A 106 8.85 -7.32 -5.52
N HIS A 107 7.74 -6.64 -5.79
CA HIS A 107 7.20 -6.45 -7.14
C HIS A 107 8.13 -5.58 -8.01
N ILE A 108 8.64 -4.47 -7.46
CA ILE A 108 9.66 -3.64 -8.12
C ILE A 108 10.93 -4.45 -8.39
N THR A 109 11.34 -5.26 -7.41
CA THR A 109 12.51 -6.15 -7.54
C THR A 109 12.34 -7.14 -8.69
N ALA A 110 11.17 -7.78 -8.80
CA ALA A 110 10.88 -8.72 -9.87
C ALA A 110 10.87 -8.03 -11.24
N ALA A 111 10.30 -6.82 -11.35
CA ALA A 111 10.37 -6.02 -12.57
C ALA A 111 11.83 -5.68 -12.96
N ALA A 112 12.64 -5.23 -11.99
CA ALA A 112 14.07 -4.96 -12.21
C ALA A 112 14.85 -6.22 -12.63
N ARG A 113 14.51 -7.38 -12.03
CA ARG A 113 15.11 -8.67 -12.38
C ARG A 113 14.82 -9.05 -13.83
N PHE A 114 13.59 -8.80 -14.31
CA PHE A 114 13.20 -9.06 -15.70
C PHE A 114 13.85 -8.08 -16.68
N ALA A 115 14.05 -6.82 -16.29
CA ALA A 115 14.67 -5.81 -17.15
C ALA A 115 16.11 -6.16 -17.57
N ILE A 116 16.82 -6.96 -16.77
CA ILE A 116 18.20 -7.40 -17.07
C ILE A 116 18.29 -8.87 -17.50
N TRP A 117 17.17 -9.57 -17.65
CA TRP A 117 17.18 -10.99 -17.99
C TRP A 117 17.80 -11.23 -19.38
N PRO A 118 18.66 -12.25 -19.58
CA PRO A 118 19.01 -13.36 -18.68
C PRO A 118 20.25 -13.12 -17.80
N ALA A 119 20.80 -11.89 -17.74
CA ALA A 119 21.99 -11.62 -16.95
C ALA A 119 21.80 -12.03 -15.46
N PRO A 120 22.91 -12.38 -14.76
CA PRO A 120 22.86 -12.77 -13.36
C PRO A 120 22.21 -11.70 -12.48
N ALA A 121 21.52 -12.14 -11.42
CA ALA A 121 20.95 -11.23 -10.44
C ALA A 121 22.08 -10.47 -9.72
N ARG A 122 21.92 -9.16 -9.63
CA ARG A 122 22.74 -8.28 -8.77
C ARG A 122 22.28 -8.37 -7.31
N VAL A 123 23.17 -8.04 -6.38
CA VAL A 123 22.91 -7.97 -4.92
C VAL A 123 21.64 -7.17 -4.60
N LEU A 124 21.37 -6.09 -5.34
CA LEU A 124 20.17 -5.29 -5.14
C LEU A 124 18.86 -6.10 -5.28
N HIS A 125 18.81 -7.12 -6.13
CA HIS A 125 17.60 -7.94 -6.28
C HIS A 125 17.34 -8.87 -5.09
N GLU A 126 18.34 -9.10 -4.25
CA GLU A 126 18.21 -9.88 -3.01
C GLU A 126 17.99 -8.95 -1.82
N ALA A 127 18.65 -7.80 -1.81
CA ALA A 127 18.55 -6.81 -0.74
C ALA A 127 17.19 -6.08 -0.74
N LEU A 128 16.64 -5.72 -1.90
CA LEU A 128 15.47 -4.84 -1.98
C LEU A 128 14.20 -5.42 -1.32
N PRO A 129 13.87 -6.73 -1.45
CA PRO A 129 12.80 -7.35 -0.69
C PRO A 129 13.02 -7.28 0.83
N LEU A 130 14.25 -7.53 1.30
CA LEU A 130 14.61 -7.46 2.73
C LEU A 130 14.50 -6.03 3.27
N ILE A 131 14.92 -5.04 2.48
CA ILE A 131 14.72 -3.63 2.80
C ILE A 131 13.23 -3.34 2.94
N GLY A 132 12.38 -3.86 2.04
CA GLY A 132 10.93 -3.74 2.16
C GLY A 132 10.37 -4.31 3.46
N VAL A 133 10.89 -5.44 3.94
CA VAL A 133 10.51 -6.04 5.23
C VAL A 133 10.92 -5.14 6.40
N VAL A 134 12.19 -4.74 6.47
CA VAL A 134 12.69 -3.89 7.57
C VAL A 134 11.99 -2.54 7.59
N PHE A 135 11.85 -1.92 6.41
CA PHE A 135 11.16 -0.65 6.26
C PHE A 135 9.67 -0.77 6.61
N GLY A 136 9.00 -1.81 6.12
CA GLY A 136 7.59 -2.06 6.41
C GLY A 136 7.35 -2.28 7.91
N LEU A 137 8.16 -3.11 8.56
CA LEU A 137 8.08 -3.31 10.01
C LEU A 137 8.28 -1.99 10.76
N SER A 138 9.32 -1.22 10.39
CA SER A 138 9.62 0.06 11.03
C SER A 138 8.45 1.04 10.91
N VAL A 139 7.88 1.19 9.72
CA VAL A 139 6.75 2.10 9.46
C VAL A 139 5.50 1.66 10.18
N VAL A 140 5.09 0.40 10.04
CA VAL A 140 3.81 -0.09 10.59
C VAL A 140 3.88 -0.14 12.12
N THR A 141 5.01 -0.58 12.69
CA THR A 141 5.23 -0.51 14.14
C THR A 141 5.19 0.93 14.64
N ALA A 142 5.82 1.89 13.95
CA ALA A 142 5.75 3.29 14.33
C ALA A 142 4.31 3.86 14.27
N LEU A 143 3.50 3.42 13.31
CA LEU A 143 2.08 3.80 13.23
C LEU A 143 1.21 3.15 14.31
N SER A 144 1.61 1.97 14.79
CA SER A 144 0.95 1.28 15.90
C SER A 144 1.36 1.83 17.28
N TYR A 145 2.46 2.59 17.36
CA TYR A 145 2.87 3.25 18.60
C TYR A 145 2.03 4.53 18.83
N GLY A 146 0.99 4.38 19.63
CA GLY A 146 0.03 5.41 20.02
C GLY A 146 -1.33 4.76 20.20
N VAL A 147 -2.08 5.10 21.25
CA VAL A 147 -3.41 4.47 21.47
C VAL A 147 -4.41 5.17 20.54
N ALA A 148 -5.35 4.42 19.96
CA ALA A 148 -6.42 5.00 19.13
C ALA A 148 -7.17 6.14 19.85
N ASP A 149 -7.24 6.09 21.18
CA ASP A 149 -7.85 7.09 22.06
C ASP A 149 -7.08 8.42 22.13
N GLU A 150 -5.81 8.45 21.69
CA GLU A 150 -4.98 9.66 21.63
C GLU A 150 -5.10 10.38 20.27
N LEU A 151 -5.83 9.80 19.32
CA LEU A 151 -6.03 10.41 18.00
C LEU A 151 -6.87 11.68 18.09
N PRO A 152 -6.73 12.63 17.16
CA PRO A 152 -7.67 13.76 17.08
C PRO A 152 -9.11 13.28 16.90
N LYS A 153 -10.07 13.95 17.56
CA LYS A 153 -11.49 13.56 17.60
C LYS A 153 -12.11 13.11 16.27
N PRO A 154 -11.86 13.78 15.12
CA PRO A 154 -12.43 13.33 13.83
C PRO A 154 -12.05 11.89 13.46
N TYR A 155 -10.85 11.44 13.81
CA TYR A 155 -10.39 10.08 13.55
C TYR A 155 -10.99 9.07 14.54
N GLN A 156 -11.21 9.47 15.80
CA GLN A 156 -11.91 8.63 16.76
C GLN A 156 -13.36 8.38 16.32
N GLU A 157 -14.07 9.44 15.90
CA GLU A 157 -15.44 9.33 15.37
C GLU A 157 -15.51 8.47 14.11
N TYR A 158 -14.51 8.57 13.23
CA TYR A 158 -14.38 7.71 12.07
C TYR A 158 -14.28 6.24 12.46
N LEU A 159 -13.42 5.92 13.44
CA LEU A 159 -13.23 4.54 13.90
C LEU A 159 -14.51 4.00 14.53
N ALA A 160 -15.15 4.76 15.43
CA ALA A 160 -16.41 4.36 16.06
C ALA A 160 -17.53 4.13 15.03
N LYS A 161 -17.68 5.02 14.04
CA LYS A 161 -18.68 4.85 12.96
C LYS A 161 -18.36 3.69 12.01
N SER A 162 -17.08 3.41 11.77
CA SER A 162 -16.66 2.40 10.79
C SER A 162 -16.57 0.99 11.37
N PHE A 163 -16.28 0.87 12.67
CA PHE A 163 -15.97 -0.41 13.32
C PHE A 163 -16.81 -0.70 14.57
N GLY A 164 -17.62 0.26 15.04
CA GLY A 164 -18.34 0.18 16.31
C GLY A 164 -17.46 0.59 17.51
N ASP A 165 -18.10 0.74 18.67
CA ASP A 165 -17.43 0.91 19.97
C ASP A 165 -16.80 -0.41 20.47
#